data_AF-A0A0H3GPA7-F1
#
_entry.id   AF-A0A0H3GPA7-F1
#
_cell.length_a   1.000
_cell.length_b   1.000
_cell.length_c   1.000
_cell.angle_alpha   90.00
_cell.angle_beta   90.00
_cell.angle_gamma   90.00
#
_symmetry.space_group_name_H-M   'P 1'
#
loop_
_entity.id
_entity.type
_entity.pdbx_description
1 polymer ?
#
loop_
_entity_poly.entity_id
_entity_poly.type
_entity_poly.pdbx_seq_one_letter_code
_entity_poly.pdbx_strand_id
1 'polypeptide(L)'
;MKKIVLAGVAAAALISSNAMADVTASATASWDASATKDTTSALVVTPLKSLNFQYAEGIKAFNSQKGAFDITIQGQSGATDFTLTSQIVSNTLSRTTDASTLAVGVNWNGNALNKSTPVTMIDTSNNISAGLDALAVATAFAGADRVSTQGNFDFTIDSATSDGSTAAEFKDLTDGYWSGDVRVQFNAVWTI
;
A
#
# COMPACT_ATOMS: atom_id res chain seq x y z
N MET A 1 -24.86 -76.84 9.01
CA MET A 1 -23.83 -77.48 9.87
C MET A 1 -23.28 -76.39 10.79
N LYS A 2 -23.57 -76.36 12.11
CA LYS A 2 -22.66 -76.79 13.22
C LYS A 2 -21.17 -76.73 12.84
N LYS A 3 -20.22 -76.16 13.58
CA LYS A 3 -20.12 -75.54 14.93
C LYS A 3 -18.66 -75.04 15.03
N ILE A 4 -18.41 -73.94 15.76
CA ILE A 4 -17.27 -73.70 16.70
C ILE A 4 -15.82 -73.90 16.18
N VAL A 5 -14.96 -72.88 16.33
CA VAL A 5 -13.79 -72.90 17.23
C VAL A 5 -13.45 -71.44 17.60
N LEU A 6 -13.51 -71.15 18.89
CA LEU A 6 -13.10 -69.94 19.57
C LEU A 6 -12.13 -70.40 20.66
N ALA A 7 -10.84 -70.06 20.59
CA ALA A 7 -9.92 -70.08 21.73
C ALA A 7 -8.51 -69.64 21.31
N GLY A 8 -7.93 -68.68 22.03
CA GLY A 8 -6.52 -68.32 21.88
C GLY A 8 -6.17 -66.97 22.51
N VAL A 9 -6.40 -66.84 23.81
CA VAL A 9 -5.92 -65.72 24.64
C VAL A 9 -4.44 -65.93 24.96
N ALA A 10 -3.61 -64.90 24.79
CA ALA A 10 -2.39 -64.72 25.58
C ALA A 10 -2.09 -63.22 25.70
N ALA A 11 -2.31 -62.68 26.90
CA ALA A 11 -1.94 -61.34 27.29
C ALA A 11 -0.46 -61.31 27.71
N ALA A 12 0.29 -60.31 27.24
CA ALA A 12 1.54 -59.88 27.86
C ALA A 12 1.50 -58.36 27.95
N ALA A 13 1.19 -57.85 29.14
CA ALA A 13 1.20 -56.43 29.46
C ALA A 13 2.65 -55.96 29.64
N LEU A 14 3.21 -55.31 28.62
CA LEU A 14 4.44 -54.54 28.75
C LEU A 14 4.07 -53.10 29.09
N ILE A 15 4.16 -52.76 30.38
CA ILE A 15 4.04 -51.37 30.85
C ILE A 15 5.39 -50.70 30.58
N SER A 16 5.61 -50.18 29.38
CA SER A 16 6.75 -49.30 29.12
C SER A 16 6.40 -47.91 29.65
N SER A 17 7.09 -47.48 30.70
CA SER A 17 7.10 -46.08 31.12
C SER A 17 7.84 -45.28 30.04
N ASN A 18 7.08 -44.78 29.06
CA ASN A 18 7.60 -43.90 28.04
C ASN A 18 8.06 -42.64 28.77
N ALA A 19 9.37 -42.42 28.84
CA ALA A 19 9.93 -41.16 29.29
C ALA A 19 9.24 -40.05 28.50
N MET A 20 8.63 -39.09 29.19
CA MET A 20 8.05 -37.90 28.56
C MET A 20 9.20 -37.16 27.89
N ALA A 21 9.36 -37.38 26.58
CA ALA A 21 10.23 -36.59 25.77
C ALA A 21 9.51 -35.26 25.52
N ASP A 22 10.16 -34.15 25.85
CA ASP A 22 9.61 -32.83 25.56
C ASP A 22 9.38 -32.69 24.06
N VAL A 23 8.14 -32.40 23.68
CA VAL A 23 7.79 -32.04 22.30
C VAL A 23 7.96 -30.54 22.17
N THR A 24 9.07 -30.12 21.55
CA THR A 24 9.30 -28.71 21.22
C THR A 24 8.80 -28.42 19.81
N ALA A 25 8.01 -27.38 19.64
CA ALA A 25 7.60 -26.84 18.34
C ALA A 25 7.96 -25.35 18.27
N SER A 26 8.55 -24.94 17.16
CA SER A 26 8.92 -23.54 16.90
C SER A 26 8.42 -23.12 15.53
N ALA A 27 7.91 -21.90 15.42
CA ALA A 27 7.58 -21.25 14.16
C ALA A 27 8.25 -19.88 14.12
N THR A 28 8.70 -19.46 12.94
CA THR A 28 9.27 -18.12 12.71
C THR A 28 8.38 -17.40 11.70
N ALA A 29 7.95 -16.20 12.03
CA ALA A 29 7.30 -15.28 11.10
C ALA A 29 8.33 -14.28 10.57
N SER A 30 8.16 -13.85 9.32
CA SER A 30 9.00 -12.84 8.66
C SER A 30 8.12 -11.67 8.24
N TRP A 31 8.66 -10.46 8.36
CA TRP A 31 8.04 -9.21 7.93
C TRP A 31 9.05 -8.44 7.09
N ASP A 32 8.58 -7.84 5.99
CA ASP A 32 9.37 -6.86 5.26
C ASP A 32 9.49 -5.57 6.08
N ALA A 33 10.71 -5.12 6.30
CA ALA A 33 11.00 -3.88 7.03
C ALA A 33 12.10 -3.10 6.31
N SER A 34 11.92 -1.78 6.21
CA SER A 34 12.93 -0.85 5.71
C SER A 34 12.96 0.40 6.59
N ALA A 35 14.11 1.08 6.65
CA ALA A 35 14.28 2.32 7.38
C ALA A 35 15.23 3.25 6.62
N THR A 36 14.87 4.52 6.51
CA THR A 36 15.66 5.53 5.82
C THR A 36 15.86 6.74 6.73
N LYS A 37 17.09 7.25 6.81
CA LYS A 37 17.40 8.52 7.46
C LYS A 37 17.76 9.55 6.39
N ASP A 38 16.88 10.51 6.18
CA ASP A 38 17.13 11.66 5.30
C ASP A 38 16.91 12.96 6.08
N THR A 39 18.02 13.65 6.33
CA THR A 39 18.04 14.95 7.02
C THR A 39 18.48 16.09 6.10
N THR A 40 18.63 15.84 4.80
CA THR A 40 19.26 16.77 3.85
C THR A 40 18.35 17.14 2.70
N SER A 41 17.48 16.24 2.24
CA SER A 41 16.58 16.53 1.12
C SER A 41 15.55 17.59 1.50
N ALA A 42 15.29 18.52 0.58
CA ALA A 42 14.32 19.58 0.80
C ALA A 42 12.87 19.09 0.84
N LEU A 43 12.59 17.95 0.21
CA LEU A 43 11.31 17.27 0.22
C LEU A 43 11.55 15.79 0.48
N VAL A 44 10.83 15.22 1.45
CA VAL A 44 10.84 13.79 1.75
C VAL A 44 9.39 13.33 1.87
N VAL A 45 9.05 12.23 1.18
CA VAL A 45 7.73 11.60 1.27
C VAL A 45 7.91 10.11 1.53
N THR A 46 7.22 9.59 2.55
CA THR A 46 7.34 8.19 2.99
C THR A 46 5.95 7.57 3.11
N PRO A 47 5.59 6.59 2.27
CA PRO A 47 4.38 5.80 2.47
C PRO A 47 4.45 5.01 3.79
N LEU A 48 3.37 5.00 4.56
CA LEU A 48 3.34 4.38 5.89
C LEU A 48 2.96 2.90 5.87
N LYS A 49 2.24 2.45 4.82
CA LYS A 49 1.77 1.07 4.67
C LYS A 49 1.68 0.69 3.20
N SER A 50 1.83 -0.61 2.93
CA SER A 50 1.53 -1.18 1.62
C SER A 50 0.02 -1.21 1.37
N LEU A 51 -0.39 -1.11 0.10
CA LEU A 51 -1.78 -1.20 -0.32
C LEU A 51 -2.15 -2.67 -0.58
N ASN A 52 -3.34 -3.08 -0.15
CA ASN A 52 -3.87 -4.42 -0.46
C ASN A 52 -5.32 -4.32 -0.93
N PHE A 53 -5.56 -4.75 -2.17
CA PHE A 53 -6.90 -4.75 -2.76
C PHE A 53 -7.44 -6.17 -2.81
N GLN A 54 -8.67 -6.35 -2.33
CA GLN A 54 -9.39 -7.62 -2.32
C GLN A 54 -10.64 -7.50 -3.17
N TYR A 55 -10.78 -8.42 -4.12
CA TYR A 55 -11.99 -8.54 -4.92
C TYR A 55 -13.13 -9.10 -4.07
N ALA A 56 -14.30 -8.48 -4.15
CA ALA A 56 -15.52 -8.91 -3.49
C ALA A 56 -16.57 -9.32 -4.52
N GLU A 57 -16.83 -10.63 -4.63
CA GLU A 57 -17.77 -11.21 -5.61
C GLU A 57 -19.18 -10.60 -5.52
N GLY A 58 -19.66 -10.32 -4.30
CA GLY A 58 -21.00 -9.76 -4.08
C GLY A 58 -21.24 -8.38 -4.70
N ILE A 59 -20.19 -7.58 -4.90
CA ILE A 59 -20.26 -6.26 -5.54
C ILE A 59 -19.47 -6.19 -6.85
N LYS A 60 -18.79 -7.28 -7.24
CA LYS A 60 -17.97 -7.41 -8.45
C LYS A 60 -16.87 -6.35 -8.57
N ALA A 61 -16.32 -5.92 -7.45
CA ALA A 61 -15.32 -4.86 -7.40
C ALA A 61 -14.26 -5.16 -6.34
N PHE A 62 -13.10 -4.50 -6.47
CA PHE A 62 -12.12 -4.46 -5.40
C PHE A 62 -12.53 -3.43 -4.33
N ASN A 63 -12.12 -3.66 -3.09
CA ASN A 63 -12.25 -2.66 -2.04
C ASN A 63 -11.39 -1.41 -2.32
N SER A 64 -11.64 -0.33 -1.58
CA SER A 64 -10.78 0.86 -1.57
C SER A 64 -9.75 0.78 -0.45
N GLN A 65 -8.65 1.51 -0.59
CA GLN A 65 -7.57 1.57 0.40
C GLN A 65 -7.18 3.02 0.68
N LYS A 66 -6.91 3.36 1.94
CA LYS A 66 -6.27 4.63 2.31
C LYS A 66 -4.76 4.42 2.36
N GLY A 67 -4.01 5.14 1.54
CA GLY A 67 -2.55 5.14 1.60
C GLY A 67 -2.06 6.39 2.32
N ALA A 68 -1.75 6.22 3.60
CA ALA A 68 -1.16 7.26 4.43
C ALA A 68 0.31 7.48 4.08
N PHE A 69 0.77 8.72 4.13
CA PHE A 69 2.16 9.09 3.94
C PHE A 69 2.58 10.20 4.90
N ASP A 70 3.82 10.13 5.37
CA ASP A 70 4.50 11.26 5.97
C ASP A 70 5.09 12.13 4.86
N ILE A 71 4.97 13.44 4.99
CA ILE A 71 5.64 14.42 4.12
C ILE A 71 6.39 15.43 4.99
N THR A 72 7.63 15.71 4.61
CA THR A 72 8.49 16.68 5.27
C THR A 72 9.07 17.63 4.25
N ILE A 73 9.04 18.92 4.56
CA ILE A 73 9.70 19.96 3.77
C ILE A 73 10.80 20.62 4.60
N GLN A 74 11.87 21.07 3.93
CA GLN A 74 12.85 22.00 4.46
C GLN A 74 12.42 23.41 4.08
N GLY A 75 12.13 24.25 5.06
CA GLY A 75 11.88 25.66 4.82
C GLY A 75 13.04 26.32 4.06
N GLN A 76 12.70 27.26 3.17
CA GLN A 76 13.65 28.05 2.41
C GLN A 76 13.53 29.51 2.84
N SER A 77 14.52 30.02 3.57
CA SER A 77 14.50 31.41 4.04
C SER A 77 14.39 32.39 2.86
N GLY A 78 13.48 33.35 2.98
CA GLY A 78 13.18 34.31 1.91
C GLY A 78 12.10 33.86 0.94
N ALA A 79 11.60 32.62 1.03
CA ALA A 79 10.45 32.21 0.24
C ALA A 79 9.21 33.06 0.56
N THR A 80 8.55 33.53 -0.48
CA THR A 80 7.33 34.35 -0.41
C THR A 80 6.07 33.52 -0.68
N ASP A 81 6.22 32.39 -1.37
CA ASP A 81 5.13 31.49 -1.74
C ASP A 81 5.65 30.04 -1.85
N PHE A 82 4.74 29.09 -1.70
CA PHE A 82 5.02 27.66 -1.74
C PHE A 82 3.90 26.91 -2.47
N THR A 83 4.31 26.05 -3.39
CA THR A 83 3.41 25.11 -4.06
C THR A 83 3.87 23.68 -3.89
N LEU A 84 2.92 22.77 -3.73
CA LEU A 84 3.12 21.33 -3.74
C LEU A 84 2.11 20.71 -4.69
N THR A 85 2.57 19.97 -5.68
CA THR A 85 1.72 19.23 -6.61
C THR A 85 2.04 17.74 -6.57
N SER A 86 1.07 16.91 -6.96
CA SER A 86 1.25 15.47 -7.12
C SER A 86 0.73 14.95 -8.47
N GLN A 87 1.36 13.90 -8.99
CA GLN A 87 1.04 13.32 -10.30
C GLN A 87 1.34 11.82 -10.31
N ILE A 88 0.51 11.03 -11.01
CA ILE A 88 0.82 9.61 -11.20
C ILE A 88 1.98 9.47 -12.18
N VAL A 89 2.97 8.67 -11.81
CA VAL A 89 4.05 8.21 -12.71
C VAL A 89 3.71 6.82 -13.26
N SER A 90 3.36 5.89 -12.37
CA SER A 90 2.93 4.53 -12.72
C SER A 90 1.85 4.03 -11.77
N ASN A 91 0.93 3.22 -12.25
CA ASN A 91 -0.22 2.74 -11.49
C ASN A 91 -0.80 1.43 -12.03
N THR A 92 0.01 0.62 -12.71
CA THR A 92 -0.44 -0.61 -13.36
C THR A 92 0.09 -1.81 -12.60
N LEU A 93 -0.82 -2.69 -12.17
CA LEU A 93 -0.50 -3.98 -11.58
C LEU A 93 -0.58 -5.04 -12.69
N SER A 94 0.39 -5.94 -12.74
CA SER A 94 0.44 -7.06 -13.67
C SER A 94 0.55 -8.38 -12.91
N ARG A 95 0.28 -9.49 -13.58
CA ARG A 95 0.50 -10.82 -13.04
C ARG A 95 1.40 -11.65 -13.94
N THR A 96 1.94 -12.74 -13.42
CA THR A 96 2.92 -13.56 -14.14
C THR A 96 2.30 -14.64 -15.01
N THR A 97 1.01 -14.94 -14.83
CA THR A 97 0.33 -16.07 -15.46
C THR A 97 -0.31 -15.73 -16.81
N ASP A 98 -0.61 -14.46 -17.05
CA ASP A 98 -1.09 -13.94 -18.33
C ASP A 98 -0.87 -12.43 -18.43
N ALA A 99 -1.39 -11.81 -19.49
CA ALA A 99 -1.19 -10.40 -19.81
C ALA A 99 -2.24 -9.45 -19.21
N SER A 100 -3.18 -9.93 -18.40
CA SER A 100 -4.18 -9.05 -17.78
C SER A 100 -3.54 -8.05 -16.83
N THR A 101 -4.10 -6.84 -16.77
CA THR A 101 -3.60 -5.77 -15.90
C THR A 101 -4.74 -5.12 -15.13
N LEU A 102 -4.42 -4.59 -13.95
CA LEU A 102 -5.30 -3.72 -13.17
C LEU A 102 -4.70 -2.32 -13.11
N ALA A 103 -5.52 -1.29 -13.33
CA ALA A 103 -5.12 0.10 -13.15
C ALA A 103 -5.59 0.59 -11.78
N VAL A 104 -4.66 1.12 -10.99
CA VAL A 104 -4.93 1.70 -9.67
C VAL A 104 -5.28 3.18 -9.81
N GLY A 105 -6.46 3.58 -9.35
CA GLY A 105 -6.85 4.97 -9.18
C GLY A 105 -6.18 5.58 -7.95
N VAL A 106 -5.83 6.86 -8.04
CA VAL A 106 -5.27 7.64 -6.93
C VAL A 106 -6.03 8.95 -6.83
N ASN A 107 -6.65 9.22 -5.68
CA ASN A 107 -7.42 10.42 -5.41
C ASN A 107 -6.85 11.21 -4.23
N TRP A 108 -6.77 12.53 -4.40
CA TRP A 108 -6.43 13.49 -3.35
C TRP A 108 -7.61 14.40 -3.07
N ASN A 109 -8.24 14.23 -1.89
CA ASN A 109 -9.42 15.01 -1.47
C ASN A 109 -10.51 15.11 -2.57
N GLY A 110 -10.82 13.98 -3.19
CA GLY A 110 -11.82 13.89 -4.28
C GLY A 110 -11.33 14.28 -5.67
N ASN A 111 -10.08 14.72 -5.83
CA ASN A 111 -9.48 15.00 -7.13
C ASN A 111 -8.65 13.81 -7.60
N ALA A 112 -9.00 13.24 -8.76
CA ALA A 112 -8.25 12.15 -9.35
C ALA A 112 -6.91 12.65 -9.90
N LEU A 113 -5.83 12.02 -9.46
CA LEU A 113 -4.53 12.19 -10.08
C LEU A 113 -4.52 11.46 -11.42
N ASN A 114 -3.73 11.96 -12.35
CA ASN A 114 -3.49 11.32 -13.63
C ASN A 114 -2.02 11.52 -14.04
N LYS A 115 -1.66 11.01 -15.23
CA LYS A 115 -0.28 11.03 -15.73
C LYS A 115 0.11 12.30 -16.47
N SER A 116 -0.82 13.20 -16.78
CA SER A 116 -0.57 14.38 -17.62
C SER A 116 -0.65 15.71 -16.89
N THR A 117 -1.54 15.81 -15.90
CA THR A 117 -1.86 17.06 -15.21
C THR A 117 -1.63 16.88 -13.72
N PRO A 118 -0.65 17.59 -13.12
CA PRO A 118 -0.47 17.59 -11.68
C PRO A 118 -1.70 18.10 -10.94
N VAL A 119 -1.99 17.51 -9.79
CA VAL A 119 -3.01 17.98 -8.84
C VAL A 119 -2.32 18.86 -7.80
N THR A 120 -2.81 20.09 -7.63
CA THR A 120 -2.35 21.00 -6.58
C THR A 120 -2.80 20.51 -5.21
N MET A 121 -1.83 20.31 -4.32
CA MET A 121 -2.04 19.92 -2.92
C MET A 121 -1.89 21.12 -2.00
N ILE A 122 -0.88 21.95 -2.25
CA ILE A 122 -0.65 23.23 -1.57
C ILE A 122 -0.38 24.29 -2.63
N ASP A 123 -0.96 25.47 -2.45
CA ASP A 123 -0.65 26.71 -3.16
C ASP A 123 -0.98 27.86 -2.22
N THR A 124 0.05 28.44 -1.61
CA THR A 124 -0.14 29.45 -0.57
C THR A 124 -0.65 30.78 -1.13
N SER A 125 -0.33 31.11 -2.38
CA SER A 125 -0.89 32.29 -3.06
C SER A 125 -2.40 32.20 -3.27
N ASN A 126 -2.93 30.99 -3.50
CA ASN A 126 -4.35 30.73 -3.71
C ASN A 126 -5.07 30.14 -2.49
N ASN A 127 -4.43 30.14 -1.30
CA ASN A 127 -4.96 29.59 -0.05
C ASN A 127 -5.40 28.11 -0.15
N ILE A 128 -4.64 27.30 -0.89
CA ILE A 128 -4.86 25.85 -0.99
C ILE A 128 -3.87 25.15 -0.06
N SER A 129 -4.36 24.29 0.82
CA SER A 129 -3.55 23.42 1.70
C SER A 129 -4.05 21.97 1.74
N ALA A 130 -5.35 21.76 1.48
CA ALA A 130 -5.99 20.46 1.33
C ALA A 130 -5.68 19.45 2.46
N GLY A 131 -5.63 19.92 3.71
CA GLY A 131 -5.30 19.10 4.88
C GLY A 131 -3.81 18.99 5.22
N LEU A 132 -2.93 19.63 4.43
CA LEU A 132 -1.50 19.78 4.71
C LEU A 132 -1.16 21.15 5.31
N ASP A 133 -2.06 21.72 6.11
CA ASP A 133 -1.99 23.10 6.63
C ASP A 133 -0.68 23.43 7.35
N ALA A 134 -0.10 22.46 8.06
CA ALA A 134 1.17 22.63 8.75
C ALA A 134 2.34 23.01 7.81
N LEU A 135 2.24 22.67 6.52
CA LEU A 135 3.24 23.01 5.50
C LEU A 135 2.92 24.32 4.76
N ALA A 136 1.65 24.76 4.80
CA ALA A 136 1.15 25.93 4.08
C ALA A 136 1.30 27.25 4.86
N VAL A 137 1.98 27.24 6.00
CA VAL A 137 2.25 28.42 6.82
C VAL A 137 3.67 28.94 6.59
N ALA A 138 3.85 30.26 6.61
CA ALA A 138 5.15 30.89 6.34
C ALA A 138 6.27 30.41 7.28
N THR A 139 5.95 30.09 8.53
CA THR A 139 6.93 29.52 9.48
C THR A 139 7.47 28.16 9.05
N ALA A 140 6.73 27.42 8.21
CA ALA A 140 7.16 26.15 7.65
C ALA A 140 7.91 26.33 6.33
N PHE A 141 7.29 26.93 5.31
CA PHE A 141 7.90 26.98 3.98
C PHE A 141 8.96 28.09 3.84
N ALA A 142 8.84 29.19 4.57
CA ALA A 142 9.81 30.31 4.56
C ALA A 142 10.74 30.32 5.78
N GLY A 143 10.64 29.31 6.64
CA GLY A 143 11.51 29.12 7.81
C GLY A 143 12.87 28.51 7.45
N ALA A 144 13.67 28.19 8.47
CA ALA A 144 14.94 27.49 8.34
C ALA A 144 14.87 26.02 8.79
N ASP A 145 13.72 25.60 9.35
CA ASP A 145 13.55 24.29 9.95
C ASP A 145 12.81 23.31 9.02
N ARG A 146 12.87 22.03 9.41
CA ARG A 146 12.08 20.98 8.78
C ARG A 146 10.71 20.92 9.44
N VAL A 147 9.66 20.87 8.63
CA VAL A 147 8.28 20.69 9.11
C VAL A 147 7.68 19.47 8.44
N SER A 148 7.03 18.63 9.25
CA SER A 148 6.42 17.38 8.83
C SER A 148 4.92 17.39 9.10
N THR A 149 4.16 16.72 8.24
CA THR A 149 2.75 16.39 8.47
C THR A 149 2.41 15.08 7.78
N GLN A 150 1.19 14.60 7.97
CA GLN A 150 0.66 13.40 7.32
C GLN A 150 -0.43 13.76 6.31
N GLY A 151 -0.43 13.07 5.19
CA GLY A 151 -1.51 13.09 4.21
C GLY A 151 -2.00 11.67 3.91
N ASN A 152 -3.14 11.58 3.23
CA ASN A 152 -3.70 10.31 2.77
C ASN A 152 -4.22 10.47 1.34
N PHE A 153 -3.88 9.53 0.46
CA PHE A 153 -4.64 9.34 -0.77
C PHE A 153 -5.68 8.24 -0.57
N ASP A 154 -6.78 8.34 -1.32
CA ASP A 154 -7.72 7.24 -1.53
C ASP A 154 -7.34 6.49 -2.81
N PHE A 155 -7.12 5.19 -2.68
CA PHE A 155 -6.78 4.30 -3.79
C PHE A 155 -7.92 3.32 -4.09
N THR A 156 -8.10 3.05 -5.37
CA THR A 156 -9.11 2.14 -5.92
C THR A 156 -8.50 1.30 -7.05
N ILE A 157 -9.11 0.17 -7.39
CA ILE A 157 -8.87 -0.45 -8.69
C ILE A 157 -9.92 0.09 -9.65
N ASP A 158 -9.49 0.94 -10.59
CA ASP A 158 -10.40 1.71 -11.45
C ASP A 158 -10.84 0.91 -12.68
N SER A 159 -9.93 0.11 -13.23
CA SER A 159 -10.20 -0.64 -14.46
C SER A 159 -9.27 -1.84 -14.62
N ALA A 160 -9.64 -2.71 -15.54
CA ALA A 160 -8.91 -3.90 -15.91
C ALA A 160 -8.73 -4.00 -17.42
N THR A 161 -7.69 -4.73 -17.83
CA THR A 161 -7.55 -5.24 -19.19
C THR A 161 -7.34 -6.75 -19.18
N SER A 162 -7.81 -7.45 -20.22
CA SER A 162 -7.64 -8.90 -20.34
C SER A 162 -6.26 -9.30 -20.89
N ASP A 163 -5.64 -8.44 -21.68
CA ASP A 163 -4.40 -8.71 -22.44
C ASP A 163 -3.38 -7.56 -22.37
N GLY A 164 -3.59 -6.59 -21.47
CA GLY A 164 -2.76 -5.40 -21.32
C GLY A 164 -3.25 -4.20 -22.13
N SER A 165 -4.27 -4.35 -22.98
CA SER A 165 -4.81 -3.27 -23.82
C SER A 165 -6.33 -3.28 -23.97
N THR A 166 -6.95 -4.45 -24.07
CA THR A 166 -8.38 -4.63 -24.22
C THR A 166 -9.07 -4.51 -22.86
N ALA A 167 -9.95 -3.52 -22.70
CA ALA A 167 -10.72 -3.33 -21.48
C ALA A 167 -11.54 -4.58 -21.11
N ALA A 168 -11.58 -4.91 -19.82
CA ALA A 168 -12.30 -6.05 -19.29
C ALA A 168 -13.00 -5.69 -17.99
N GLU A 169 -14.12 -6.36 -17.71
CA GLU A 169 -14.76 -6.30 -16.39
C GLU A 169 -13.98 -7.17 -15.39
N PHE A 170 -13.89 -6.74 -14.13
CA PHE A 170 -13.17 -7.51 -13.11
C PHE A 170 -13.71 -8.94 -12.95
N LYS A 171 -15.02 -9.12 -13.05
CA LYS A 171 -15.70 -10.43 -12.96
C LYS A 171 -15.35 -11.40 -14.09
N ASP A 172 -14.81 -10.90 -15.19
CA ASP A 172 -14.46 -11.71 -16.37
C ASP A 172 -12.96 -12.08 -16.39
N LEU A 173 -12.17 -11.49 -15.49
CA LEU A 173 -10.79 -11.93 -15.26
C LEU A 173 -10.80 -13.26 -14.51
N THR A 174 -9.87 -14.15 -14.85
CA THR A 174 -9.63 -15.34 -14.03
C THR A 174 -9.05 -14.94 -12.68
N ASP A 175 -9.38 -15.69 -11.63
CA ASP A 175 -8.81 -15.48 -10.30
C ASP A 175 -7.28 -15.46 -10.35
N GLY A 176 -6.67 -14.55 -9.60
CA GLY A 176 -5.22 -14.46 -9.52
C GLY A 176 -4.72 -13.28 -8.69
N TYR A 177 -3.42 -13.05 -8.79
CA TYR A 177 -2.69 -12.05 -8.03
C TYR A 177 -1.98 -11.08 -8.98
N TRP A 178 -2.40 -9.82 -8.96
CA TRP A 178 -1.72 -8.73 -9.67
C TRP A 178 -0.87 -7.94 -8.68
N SER A 179 0.35 -7.60 -9.09
CA SER A 179 1.33 -6.87 -8.29
C SER A 179 2.06 -5.82 -9.13
N GLY A 180 2.57 -4.81 -8.47
CA GLY A 180 3.28 -3.71 -9.11
C GLY A 180 3.37 -2.49 -8.19
N ASP A 181 4.15 -1.50 -8.61
CA ASP A 181 4.31 -0.24 -7.88
C ASP A 181 3.31 0.81 -8.36
N VAL A 182 2.64 1.44 -7.39
CA VAL A 182 1.95 2.72 -7.63
C VAL A 182 2.90 3.85 -7.23
N ARG A 183 3.33 4.63 -8.23
CA ARG A 183 4.30 5.72 -8.05
C ARG A 183 3.59 7.05 -8.24
N VAL A 184 3.60 7.85 -7.19
CA VAL A 184 3.13 9.24 -7.21
C VAL A 184 4.35 10.14 -7.06
N GLN A 185 4.54 11.04 -8.02
CA GLN A 185 5.53 12.10 -7.93
C GLN A 185 4.96 13.25 -7.11
N PHE A 186 5.81 13.84 -6.27
CA PHE A 186 5.53 15.08 -5.56
C PHE A 186 6.52 16.13 -6.03
N ASN A 187 6.03 17.34 -6.32
CA ASN A 187 6.87 18.46 -6.74
C ASN A 187 6.61 19.66 -5.83
N ALA A 188 7.64 20.06 -5.09
CA ALA A 188 7.60 21.21 -4.19
C ALA A 188 8.38 22.37 -4.82
N VAL A 189 7.79 23.56 -4.84
CA VAL A 189 8.42 24.79 -5.36
C VAL A 189 8.27 25.89 -4.33
N TRP A 190 9.39 26.51 -3.98
CA TRP A 190 9.47 27.72 -3.17
C TRP A 190 9.76 28.89 -4.11
N THR A 191 8.91 29.90 -4.09
CA THR A 191 9.14 31.14 -4.83
C THR A 191 9.92 32.10 -3.93
N ILE A 192 11.09 32.56 -4.37
CA ILE A 192 11.96 33.50 -3.64
C ILE A 192 12.07 34.78 -4.46
#